data_AF-W4AHR4-F1
#
_entry.id   AF-W4AHR4-F1
#
_cell.length_a   1.000
_cell.length_b   1.000
_cell.length_c   1.000
_cell.angle_alpha   90.00
_cell.angle_beta   90.00
_cell.angle_gamma   90.00
#
_symmetry.space_group_name_H-M   'P 1'
#
loop_
_entity.id
_entity.type
_entity.pdbx_description
1 polymer ?
#
loop_
_entity_poly.entity_id
_entity_poly.type
_entity_poly.pdbx_seq_one_letter_code
_entity_poly.pdbx_strand_id
1 'polypeptide(L)'
;MSFWGVIKKVAAFLALVMLLNTVFAAITVSALPAHSELQKTQEELKLSESEIQELLLFIQEHSTSIEEAIQTDNNLKLKMEEYDEYSKEFALILAFADIANSQTSTISHLSDPSIQSEISPAIWPIVWAVVAAIIKAAVKKKMGKKIQQQLGDRFEREVWPQIEPGIKAQYERYGYTRNKGPELPSAPNGINQGEQIISLFGQDGTEYLRLDVFTSQSRNHTRWHYHTKDDWPDHKGNIDLYHNSLPKWGSE
;
A
#
# COMPACT_ATOMS: atom_id res chain seq x y z
N MET A 1 -13.64 30.90 -17.08
CA MET A 1 -12.44 30.23 -16.52
C MET A 1 -11.30 31.22 -16.53
N SER A 2 -10.62 31.46 -15.41
CA SER A 2 -9.57 32.48 -15.37
C SER A 2 -8.32 31.97 -16.10
N PHE A 3 -7.79 32.82 -16.97
CA PHE A 3 -6.55 32.62 -17.73
C PHE A 3 -5.38 32.14 -16.85
N TRP A 4 -5.35 32.60 -15.60
CA TRP A 4 -4.36 32.23 -14.58
C TRP A 4 -4.46 30.78 -14.09
N GLY A 5 -5.65 30.17 -14.09
CA GLY A 5 -5.83 28.77 -13.70
C GLY A 5 -5.29 27.79 -14.75
N VAL A 6 -5.41 28.15 -16.03
CA VAL A 6 -4.86 27.37 -17.14
C VAL A 6 -3.33 27.44 -17.15
N ILE A 7 -2.76 28.64 -16.91
CA ILE A 7 -1.30 28.82 -16.85
C ILE A 7 -0.66 28.04 -15.70
N LYS A 8 -1.30 27.97 -14.52
CA LYS A 8 -0.77 27.17 -13.40
C LYS A 8 -0.76 25.67 -13.70
N LYS A 9 -1.79 25.15 -14.38
CA LYS A 9 -1.86 23.74 -14.79
C LYS A 9 -0.81 23.40 -15.85
N VAL A 10 -0.63 24.29 -16.84
CA VAL A 10 0.42 24.13 -17.88
C VAL A 10 1.82 24.23 -17.27
N ALA A 11 2.04 25.12 -16.30
CA ALA A 11 3.32 25.24 -15.61
C ALA A 11 3.63 24.03 -14.73
N ALA A 12 2.64 23.46 -14.03
CA ALA A 12 2.81 22.24 -13.25
C ALA A 12 3.09 21.04 -14.16
N PHE A 13 2.39 20.92 -15.29
CA PHE A 13 2.65 19.88 -16.29
C PHE A 13 4.04 20.02 -16.92
N LEU A 14 4.48 21.24 -17.25
CA LEU A 14 5.83 21.49 -17.76
C LEU A 14 6.92 21.25 -16.70
N ALA A 15 6.65 21.58 -15.43
CA ALA A 15 7.56 21.28 -14.33
C ALA A 15 7.68 19.76 -14.11
N LEU A 16 6.56 19.02 -14.21
CA LEU A 16 6.54 17.56 -14.16
C LEU A 16 7.30 16.95 -15.34
N VAL A 17 7.09 17.43 -16.57
CA VAL A 17 7.83 16.99 -17.76
C VAL A 17 9.32 17.31 -17.67
N MET A 18 9.71 18.45 -17.06
CA MET A 18 11.12 18.78 -16.85
C MET A 18 11.75 18.01 -15.68
N LEU A 19 11.01 17.68 -14.63
CA LEU A 19 11.44 16.75 -13.59
C LEU A 19 11.63 15.34 -14.16
N LEU A 20 10.70 14.87 -14.99
CA LEU A 20 10.82 13.61 -15.71
C LEU A 20 12.08 13.60 -16.59
N ASN A 21 12.30 14.64 -17.41
CA ASN A 21 13.51 14.72 -18.25
C ASN A 21 14.82 14.80 -17.45
N THR A 22 14.83 15.37 -16.25
CA THR A 22 16.04 15.42 -15.41
C THR A 22 16.30 14.12 -14.64
N VAL A 23 15.24 13.40 -14.24
CA VAL A 23 15.35 12.03 -13.72
C VAL A 23 15.88 11.09 -14.82
N PHE A 24 15.40 11.22 -16.06
CA PHE A 24 15.92 10.44 -17.18
C PHE A 24 17.35 10.85 -17.59
N ALA A 25 17.73 12.13 -17.54
CA ALA A 25 19.09 12.56 -17.86
C ALA A 25 20.15 12.11 -16.82
N ALA A 26 19.76 11.74 -15.60
CA ALA A 26 20.65 11.08 -14.63
C ALA A 26 20.78 9.57 -14.87
N ILE A 27 19.89 8.98 -15.68
CA ILE A 27 19.85 7.55 -16.04
C ILE A 27 20.50 7.29 -17.42
N THR A 28 20.81 8.33 -18.20
CA THR A 28 21.24 8.22 -19.62
C THR A 28 22.68 7.75 -19.87
N VAL A 29 23.42 7.25 -18.87
CA VAL A 29 24.66 6.50 -19.16
C VAL A 29 24.38 5.01 -19.47
N SER A 30 23.12 4.55 -19.38
CA SER A 30 22.75 3.16 -19.73
C SER A 30 21.33 3.04 -20.32
N ALA A 31 21.01 3.77 -21.39
CA ALA A 31 19.66 3.89 -21.96
C ALA A 31 19.27 2.85 -23.05
N LEU A 32 19.59 1.57 -22.85
CA LEU A 32 19.17 0.47 -23.75
C LEU A 32 18.19 -0.56 -23.13
N PRO A 33 18.23 -0.87 -21.81
CA PRO A 33 17.29 -1.81 -21.20
C PRO A 33 15.89 -1.24 -20.96
N ALA A 34 15.78 0.00 -20.47
CA ALA A 34 14.52 0.58 -19.97
C ALA A 34 13.42 0.75 -21.04
N HIS A 35 13.78 1.03 -22.29
CA HIS A 35 12.80 1.11 -23.38
C HIS A 35 12.23 -0.26 -23.75
N SER A 36 13.04 -1.32 -23.63
CA SER A 36 12.59 -2.70 -23.88
C SER A 36 11.70 -3.23 -22.77
N GLU A 37 11.97 -2.88 -21.50
CA GLU A 37 11.14 -3.25 -20.35
C GLU A 37 9.78 -2.56 -20.42
N LEU A 38 9.77 -1.25 -20.67
CA LEU A 38 8.54 -0.47 -20.84
C LEU A 38 7.62 -1.10 -21.88
N GLN A 39 8.14 -1.40 -23.08
CA GLN A 39 7.34 -1.98 -24.14
C GLN A 39 6.78 -3.36 -23.75
N LYS A 40 7.61 -4.24 -23.15
CA LYS A 40 7.17 -5.56 -22.67
C LYS A 40 6.06 -5.45 -21.64
N THR A 41 6.21 -4.58 -20.65
CA THR A 41 5.21 -4.37 -19.59
C THR A 41 3.92 -3.77 -20.15
N GLN A 42 4.00 -2.86 -21.12
CA GLN A 42 2.81 -2.35 -21.82
C GLN A 42 2.06 -3.47 -22.57
N GLU A 43 2.79 -4.34 -23.26
CA GLU A 43 2.21 -5.48 -23.99
C GLU A 43 1.57 -6.50 -23.03
N GLU A 44 2.23 -6.80 -21.90
CA GLU A 44 1.77 -7.76 -20.91
C GLU A 44 0.53 -7.26 -20.13
N LEU A 45 0.57 -6.01 -19.66
CA LEU A 45 -0.49 -5.44 -18.82
C LEU A 45 -1.58 -4.72 -19.62
N LYS A 46 -1.36 -4.48 -20.92
CA LYS A 46 -2.23 -3.69 -21.80
C LYS A 46 -2.47 -2.27 -21.29
N LEU A 47 -1.44 -1.68 -20.69
CA LEU A 47 -1.43 -0.32 -20.17
C LEU A 47 -0.73 0.63 -21.14
N SER A 48 -1.16 1.88 -21.16
CA SER A 48 -0.48 2.97 -21.85
C SER A 48 0.85 3.31 -21.17
N GLU A 49 1.73 4.00 -21.91
CA GLU A 49 3.01 4.45 -21.36
C GLU A 49 2.81 5.37 -20.15
N SER A 50 1.82 6.27 -20.19
CA SER A 50 1.49 7.16 -19.08
C SER A 50 1.05 6.39 -17.83
N GLU A 51 0.27 5.32 -17.98
CA GLU A 51 -0.17 4.50 -16.85
C GLU A 51 0.99 3.71 -16.22
N ILE A 52 1.94 3.22 -17.03
CA ILE A 52 3.17 2.60 -16.52
C ILE A 52 4.05 3.63 -15.80
N GLN A 53 4.18 4.84 -16.36
CA GLN A 53 4.93 5.93 -15.70
C GLN A 53 4.31 6.34 -14.36
N GLU A 54 2.98 6.42 -14.27
CA GLU A 54 2.27 6.65 -13.01
C GLU A 54 2.59 5.56 -11.98
N LEU A 55 2.60 4.28 -12.38
CA LEU A 55 2.96 3.17 -11.49
C LEU A 55 4.42 3.24 -11.03
N LEU A 56 5.35 3.57 -11.91
CA LEU A 56 6.76 3.72 -11.57
C LEU A 56 6.96 4.83 -10.54
N LEU A 57 6.33 5.99 -10.74
CA LEU A 57 6.36 7.11 -9.79
C LEU A 57 5.77 6.68 -8.44
N PHE A 58 4.61 6.02 -8.44
CA PHE A 58 3.97 5.50 -7.23
C PHE A 58 4.88 4.54 -6.46
N ILE A 59 5.50 3.58 -7.14
CA ILE A 59 6.44 2.63 -6.51
C ILE A 59 7.65 3.36 -5.94
N GLN A 60 8.19 4.35 -6.66
CA GLN A 60 9.33 5.12 -6.19
C GLN A 60 9.00 5.93 -4.93
N GLU A 61 7.86 6.62 -4.92
CA GLU A 61 7.37 7.42 -3.78
C GLU A 61 7.08 6.56 -2.54
N HIS A 62 6.72 5.30 -2.73
CA HIS A 62 6.39 4.36 -1.65
C HIS A 62 7.45 3.28 -1.42
N SER A 63 8.64 3.45 -2.00
CA SER A 63 9.71 2.44 -2.01
C SER A 63 10.06 1.88 -0.63
N THR A 64 10.17 2.73 0.41
CA THR A 64 10.45 2.26 1.78
C THR A 64 9.38 1.32 2.31
N SER A 65 8.10 1.68 2.20
CA SER A 65 6.98 0.84 2.66
C SER A 65 6.88 -0.46 1.84
N ILE A 66 7.18 -0.40 0.54
CA ILE A 66 7.21 -1.57 -0.35
C ILE A 66 8.35 -2.51 0.02
N GLU A 67 9.54 -1.99 0.30
CA GLU A 67 10.69 -2.79 0.75
C GLU A 67 10.40 -3.52 2.05
N GLU A 68 9.73 -2.87 3.00
CA GLU A 68 9.27 -3.53 4.22
C GLU A 68 8.25 -4.65 3.92
N ALA A 69 7.35 -4.44 2.95
CA ALA A 69 6.42 -5.47 2.51
C ALA A 69 7.14 -6.68 1.90
N ILE A 70 8.12 -6.45 1.02
CA ILE A 70 8.93 -7.52 0.42
C ILE A 70 9.67 -8.33 1.51
N GLN A 71 10.25 -7.66 2.49
CA GLN A 71 11.00 -8.33 3.57
C GLN A 71 10.11 -9.18 4.47
N THR A 72 8.82 -8.83 4.60
CA THR A 72 7.88 -9.51 5.52
C THR A 72 6.93 -10.48 4.81
N ASP A 73 6.90 -10.49 3.48
CA ASP A 73 6.04 -11.37 2.68
C ASP A 73 6.86 -12.24 1.72
N ASN A 74 7.06 -13.49 2.10
CA ASN A 74 7.77 -14.47 1.28
C ASN A 74 7.08 -14.72 -0.07
N ASN A 75 5.75 -14.61 -0.16
CA ASN A 75 5.05 -14.81 -1.42
C ASN A 75 5.32 -13.65 -2.38
N LEU A 76 5.30 -12.41 -1.87
CA LEU A 76 5.67 -11.23 -2.66
C LEU A 76 7.13 -11.33 -3.11
N LYS A 77 8.03 -11.74 -2.21
CA LYS A 77 9.45 -11.94 -2.55
C LYS A 77 9.63 -12.98 -3.66
N LEU A 78 9.02 -14.16 -3.52
CA LEU A 78 9.09 -15.21 -4.54
C LEU A 78 8.49 -14.75 -5.87
N LYS A 79 7.38 -14.01 -5.83
CA LYS A 79 6.75 -13.45 -7.02
C LYS A 79 7.66 -12.45 -7.74
N MET A 80 8.43 -11.65 -7.01
CA MET A 80 9.43 -10.77 -7.62
C MET A 80 10.59 -11.54 -8.27
N GLU A 81 10.98 -12.68 -7.71
CA GLU A 81 12.03 -13.55 -8.28
C GLU A 81 11.59 -14.18 -9.62
N GLU A 82 10.28 -14.24 -9.92
CA GLU A 82 9.77 -14.66 -11.24
C GLU A 82 10.06 -13.63 -12.35
N TYR A 83 10.42 -12.39 -11.99
CA TYR A 83 10.70 -11.28 -12.91
C TYR A 83 12.14 -10.77 -12.76
N ASP A 84 13.09 -11.66 -12.43
CA ASP A 84 14.50 -11.32 -12.19
C ASP A 84 15.25 -10.73 -13.41
N GLU A 85 14.68 -10.92 -14.59
CA GLU A 85 15.11 -10.35 -15.87
C GLU A 85 14.75 -8.86 -16.05
N TYR A 86 13.86 -8.32 -15.22
CA TYR A 86 13.46 -6.91 -15.21
C TYR A 86 14.21 -6.14 -14.11
N SER A 87 14.36 -4.84 -14.30
CA SER A 87 14.71 -3.92 -13.22
C SER A 87 13.68 -4.00 -12.07
N LYS A 88 14.13 -3.68 -10.85
CA LYS A 88 13.35 -3.86 -9.61
C LYS A 88 11.97 -3.21 -9.69
N GLU A 89 11.88 -2.02 -10.26
CA GLU A 89 10.65 -1.25 -10.37
C GLU A 89 9.65 -1.91 -11.33
N PHE A 90 10.10 -2.42 -12.47
CA PHE A 90 9.25 -3.15 -13.41
C PHE A 90 8.86 -4.53 -12.87
N ALA A 91 9.78 -5.24 -12.22
CA ALA A 91 9.48 -6.49 -11.52
C ALA A 91 8.40 -6.29 -10.44
N LEU A 92 8.44 -5.16 -9.72
CA LEU A 92 7.40 -4.77 -8.76
C LEU A 92 6.05 -4.53 -9.42
N ILE A 93 6.01 -3.80 -10.54
CA ILE A 93 4.77 -3.57 -11.29
C ILE A 93 4.14 -4.89 -11.70
N LEU A 94 4.93 -5.78 -12.31
CA LEU A 94 4.46 -7.08 -12.80
C LEU A 94 4.00 -7.96 -11.63
N ALA A 95 4.78 -8.06 -10.56
CA ALA A 95 4.43 -8.81 -9.36
C ALA A 95 3.10 -8.35 -8.74
N PHE A 96 2.88 -7.05 -8.61
CA PHE A 96 1.64 -6.51 -8.07
C PHE A 96 0.46 -6.63 -9.04
N ALA A 97 0.70 -6.58 -10.35
CA ALA A 97 -0.32 -6.87 -11.35
C ALA A 97 -0.79 -8.33 -11.29
N ASP A 98 0.14 -9.27 -11.15
CA ASP A 98 -0.14 -10.68 -10.92
C ASP A 98 -0.99 -10.90 -9.66
N ILE A 99 -0.60 -10.27 -8.55
CA ILE A 99 -1.35 -10.30 -7.29
C ILE A 99 -2.75 -9.74 -7.49
N ALA A 100 -2.88 -8.56 -8.13
CA ALA A 100 -4.17 -7.94 -8.40
C ALA A 100 -5.09 -8.83 -9.25
N ASN A 101 -4.54 -9.49 -10.27
CA ASN A 101 -5.27 -10.40 -11.15
C ASN A 101 -5.70 -11.70 -10.46
N SER A 102 -4.94 -12.16 -9.46
CA SER A 102 -5.27 -13.35 -8.68
C SER A 102 -6.40 -13.13 -7.66
N GLN A 103 -6.71 -11.87 -7.34
CA GLN A 103 -7.76 -11.52 -6.38
C GLN A 103 -9.14 -11.46 -7.06
N THR A 104 -10.12 -12.13 -6.46
CA THR A 104 -11.51 -12.19 -6.98
C THR A 104 -12.33 -10.93 -6.74
N SER A 105 -11.83 -10.01 -5.91
CA SER A 105 -12.51 -8.77 -5.59
C SER A 105 -12.17 -7.74 -6.66
N THR A 106 -13.07 -7.50 -7.62
CA THR A 106 -12.88 -6.43 -8.61
C THR A 106 -12.92 -5.07 -7.90
N ILE A 107 -11.91 -4.22 -8.14
CA ILE A 107 -12.07 -2.79 -7.85
C ILE A 107 -13.07 -2.24 -8.88
N SER A 108 -14.25 -1.89 -8.43
CA SER A 108 -15.30 -1.35 -9.29
C SER A 108 -15.48 0.13 -8.97
N HIS A 109 -14.91 1.01 -9.78
CA HIS A 109 -15.29 2.42 -9.70
C HIS A 109 -16.71 2.60 -10.19
N LEU A 110 -17.63 2.73 -9.24
CA LEU A 110 -18.62 3.79 -9.36
C LEU A 110 -17.86 5.10 -9.12
N SER A 111 -17.39 5.67 -10.22
CA SER A 111 -16.80 6.99 -10.33
C SER A 111 -17.65 7.99 -9.56
N ASP A 112 -17.26 8.39 -8.35
CA ASP A 112 -17.72 9.65 -7.80
C ASP A 112 -16.83 10.72 -8.46
N PRO A 113 -17.35 11.51 -9.43
CA PRO A 113 -16.57 12.52 -10.12
C PRO A 113 -16.04 13.64 -9.21
N SER A 114 -16.43 13.66 -7.93
CA SER A 114 -15.85 14.56 -6.93
C SER A 114 -14.50 14.11 -6.39
N ILE A 115 -14.11 12.84 -6.58
CA ILE A 115 -12.79 12.33 -6.22
C ILE A 115 -11.84 12.63 -7.39
N GLN A 116 -11.07 13.72 -7.27
CA GLN A 116 -9.96 14.00 -8.19
C GLN A 116 -8.81 13.04 -7.90
N SER A 117 -8.87 11.83 -8.46
CA SER A 117 -7.75 10.91 -8.39
C SER A 117 -6.64 11.30 -9.33
N GLU A 118 -5.43 11.45 -8.78
CA GLU A 118 -4.20 11.62 -9.57
C GLU A 118 -3.74 10.30 -10.22
N ILE A 119 -4.33 9.17 -9.80
CA ILE A 119 -4.03 7.83 -10.31
C ILE A 119 -5.08 7.45 -11.37
N SER A 120 -4.64 6.97 -12.52
CA SER A 120 -5.51 6.52 -13.62
C SER A 120 -6.32 5.27 -13.22
N PRO A 121 -7.65 5.21 -13.50
CA PRO A 121 -8.50 4.09 -13.07
C PRO A 121 -8.01 2.68 -13.48
N ALA A 122 -7.31 2.57 -14.61
CA ALA A 122 -6.79 1.29 -15.11
C ALA A 122 -5.75 0.65 -14.18
N ILE A 123 -5.03 1.45 -13.39
CA ILE A 123 -3.94 0.97 -12.53
C ILE A 123 -4.36 0.84 -11.05
N TRP A 124 -5.59 1.18 -10.68
CA TRP A 124 -6.04 1.09 -9.28
C TRP A 124 -6.00 -0.33 -8.70
N PRO A 125 -6.30 -1.41 -9.45
CA PRO A 125 -6.12 -2.77 -8.95
C PRO A 125 -4.69 -3.06 -8.51
N ILE A 126 -3.71 -2.60 -9.31
CA ILE A 126 -2.29 -2.76 -9.02
C ILE A 126 -1.92 -1.95 -7.78
N VAL A 127 -2.32 -0.68 -7.72
CA VAL A 127 -2.07 0.21 -6.57
C VAL A 127 -2.68 -0.34 -5.28
N TRP A 128 -3.90 -0.90 -5.33
CA TRP A 128 -4.50 -1.56 -4.18
C TRP A 128 -3.69 -2.76 -3.70
N ALA A 129 -3.17 -3.59 -4.62
CA ALA A 129 -2.30 -4.70 -4.24
C ALA A 129 -1.06 -4.21 -3.48
N VAL A 130 -0.48 -3.07 -3.88
CA VAL A 130 0.60 -2.40 -3.13
C VAL A 130 0.13 -1.98 -1.74
N VAL A 131 -0.99 -1.25 -1.64
CA VAL A 131 -1.52 -0.75 -0.37
C VAL A 131 -1.85 -1.90 0.60
N ALA A 132 -2.46 -2.97 0.10
CA ALA A 132 -2.75 -4.17 0.87
C ALA A 132 -1.47 -4.82 1.42
N ALA A 133 -0.42 -4.92 0.60
CA ALA A 133 0.88 -5.43 1.04
C ALA A 133 1.51 -4.54 2.13
N ILE A 134 1.42 -3.21 2.01
CA ILE A 134 1.88 -2.25 3.03
C ILE A 134 1.13 -2.44 4.36
N ILE A 135 -0.19 -2.64 4.32
CA ILE A 135 -0.99 -2.87 5.53
C ILE A 135 -0.57 -4.17 6.22
N LYS A 136 -0.44 -5.27 5.45
CA LYS A 136 -0.01 -6.57 5.98
C LYS A 136 1.41 -6.49 6.57
N ALA A 137 2.31 -5.77 5.92
CA ALA A 137 3.66 -5.52 6.43
C ALA A 137 3.62 -4.80 7.79
N ALA A 138 2.82 -3.74 7.91
CA ALA A 138 2.64 -3.01 9.16
C ALA A 138 2.07 -3.89 10.29
N VAL A 139 1.12 -4.78 9.98
CA VAL A 139 0.58 -5.76 10.93
C VAL A 139 1.66 -6.72 11.40
N LYS A 140 2.42 -7.32 10.47
CA LYS A 140 3.54 -8.22 10.80
C LYS A 140 4.57 -7.51 11.65
N LYS A 141 4.93 -6.27 11.29
CA LYS A 141 5.88 -5.45 12.05
C LYS A 141 5.38 -5.14 13.47
N LYS A 142 4.10 -4.79 13.62
CA LYS A 142 3.45 -4.61 14.93
C LYS A 142 3.54 -5.87 15.78
N MET A 143 3.23 -7.02 15.21
CA MET A 143 3.32 -8.30 15.90
C MET A 143 4.74 -8.56 16.39
N GLY A 144 5.74 -8.37 15.53
CA GLY A 144 7.09 -8.87 15.79
C GLY A 144 7.16 -10.40 15.67
N LYS A 145 8.38 -10.95 15.62
CA LYS A 145 8.62 -12.36 15.28
C LYS A 145 7.92 -13.34 16.22
N LYS A 146 7.94 -13.10 17.54
CA LYS A 146 7.30 -14.00 18.51
C LYS A 146 5.78 -14.06 18.38
N ILE A 147 5.13 -12.93 18.13
CA ILE A 147 3.66 -12.91 17.98
C ILE A 147 3.27 -13.43 16.60
N GLN A 148 4.05 -13.12 15.55
CA GLN A 148 3.81 -13.70 14.21
C GLN A 148 3.80 -15.24 14.26
N GLN A 149 4.72 -15.87 15.00
CA GLN A 149 4.74 -17.33 15.16
C GLN A 149 3.48 -17.89 15.86
N GLN A 150 2.82 -17.10 16.70
CA GLN A 150 1.63 -17.54 17.45
C GLN A 150 0.31 -17.17 16.77
N LEU A 151 0.27 -16.05 16.05
CA LEU A 151 -0.96 -15.41 15.60
C LEU A 151 -0.94 -14.96 14.13
N GLY A 152 0.22 -14.91 13.47
CA GLY A 152 0.38 -14.39 12.11
C GLY A 152 -0.53 -15.08 11.10
N ASP A 153 -0.49 -16.42 11.04
CA ASP A 153 -1.33 -17.21 10.14
C ASP A 153 -2.83 -17.08 10.45
N ARG A 154 -3.18 -16.77 11.70
CA ARG A 154 -4.57 -16.54 12.08
C ARG A 154 -5.04 -15.17 11.63
N PHE A 155 -4.20 -14.15 11.67
CA PHE A 155 -4.54 -12.86 11.09
C PHE A 155 -4.83 -13.00 9.59
N GLU A 156 -3.96 -13.66 8.83
CA GLU A 156 -4.14 -13.81 7.37
C GLU A 156 -5.38 -14.64 7.01
N ARG A 157 -5.74 -15.66 7.80
CA ARG A 157 -6.88 -16.54 7.50
C ARG A 157 -8.21 -16.08 8.08
N GLU A 158 -8.19 -15.48 9.27
CA GLU A 158 -9.41 -15.17 10.02
C GLU A 158 -9.71 -13.67 10.03
N VAL A 159 -8.70 -12.79 10.09
CA VAL A 159 -8.92 -11.35 10.24
C VAL A 159 -8.94 -10.65 8.89
N TRP A 160 -7.86 -10.78 8.11
CA TRP A 160 -7.68 -10.05 6.84
C TRP A 160 -8.87 -10.21 5.89
N PRO A 161 -9.40 -11.42 5.60
CA PRO A 161 -10.50 -11.58 4.66
C PRO A 161 -11.80 -10.90 5.10
N GLN A 162 -11.97 -10.65 6.40
CA GLN A 162 -13.16 -10.00 6.94
C GLN A 162 -13.05 -8.47 6.96
N ILE A 163 -11.86 -7.92 7.17
CA ILE A 163 -11.65 -6.46 7.22
C ILE A 163 -11.25 -5.87 5.86
N GLU A 164 -10.59 -6.65 4.99
CA GLU A 164 -10.10 -6.20 3.69
C GLU A 164 -11.20 -5.54 2.85
N PRO A 165 -12.40 -6.13 2.67
CA PRO A 165 -13.43 -5.51 1.83
C PRO A 165 -13.84 -4.12 2.32
N GLY A 166 -13.89 -3.93 3.64
CA GLY A 166 -14.22 -2.64 4.25
C GLY A 166 -13.12 -1.61 4.07
N ILE A 167 -11.85 -2.00 4.28
CA ILE A 167 -10.69 -1.14 4.05
C ILE A 167 -10.60 -0.75 2.56
N LYS A 168 -10.82 -1.71 1.67
CA LYS A 168 -10.81 -1.52 0.22
C LYS A 168 -11.87 -0.51 -0.22
N ALA A 169 -13.10 -0.61 0.30
CA ALA A 169 -14.14 0.36 0.00
C ALA A 169 -13.76 1.80 0.43
N GLN A 170 -12.98 1.95 1.51
CA GLN A 170 -12.46 3.26 1.90
C GLN A 170 -11.35 3.73 0.95
N TYR A 171 -10.43 2.84 0.54
CA TYR A 171 -9.45 3.15 -0.50
C TYR A 171 -10.12 3.61 -1.80
N GLU A 172 -11.18 2.93 -2.25
CA GLU A 172 -11.93 3.30 -3.45
C GLU A 172 -12.56 4.70 -3.35
N ARG A 173 -12.83 5.19 -2.13
CA ARG A 173 -13.45 6.50 -1.86
C ARG A 173 -12.45 7.63 -1.64
N TYR A 174 -11.27 7.34 -1.09
CA TYR A 174 -10.32 8.40 -0.69
C TYR A 174 -8.96 8.32 -1.41
N GLY A 175 -8.72 7.24 -2.18
CA GLY A 175 -7.43 6.93 -2.77
C GLY A 175 -6.37 6.62 -1.71
N TYR A 176 -5.11 6.78 -2.09
CA TYR A 176 -3.96 6.61 -1.19
C TYR A 176 -2.84 7.57 -1.58
N THR A 177 -2.22 8.20 -0.57
CA THR A 177 -1.04 9.07 -0.76
C THR A 177 0.12 8.73 0.16
N ARG A 178 -0.14 8.20 1.35
CA ARG A 178 0.89 7.75 2.29
C ARG A 178 0.27 6.97 3.43
N ASN A 179 1.12 6.34 4.23
CA ASN A 179 0.75 5.71 5.48
C ASN A 179 1.61 6.22 6.66
N LYS A 180 1.14 5.93 7.89
CA LYS A 180 1.95 6.00 9.11
C LYS A 180 1.84 4.64 9.81
N GLY A 181 2.95 3.93 9.92
CA GLY A 181 3.02 2.59 10.50
C GLY A 181 3.03 2.55 12.04
N PRO A 182 3.36 1.38 12.61
CA PRO A 182 3.29 1.13 14.05
C PRO A 182 4.50 1.66 14.83
N GLU A 183 5.45 2.30 14.16
CA GLU A 183 6.72 2.73 14.74
C GLU A 183 6.52 3.84 15.76
N LEU A 184 7.19 3.68 16.89
CA LEU A 184 7.31 4.72 17.91
C LEU A 184 8.70 4.60 18.53
N PRO A 185 9.67 5.45 18.12
CA PRO A 185 11.07 5.32 18.55
C PRO A 185 11.28 5.31 20.06
N SER A 186 10.39 5.98 20.81
CA SER A 186 10.43 6.03 22.27
C SER A 186 9.76 4.84 22.97
N ALA A 187 9.16 3.91 22.23
CA ALA A 187 8.45 2.77 22.78
C ALA A 187 9.32 1.51 22.86
N PRO A 188 8.97 0.54 23.71
CA PRO A 188 9.62 -0.77 23.73
C PRO A 188 9.68 -1.41 22.34
N ASN A 189 10.84 -1.94 21.98
CA ASN A 189 11.14 -2.54 20.67
C ASN A 189 10.90 -1.60 19.48
N GLY A 190 10.84 -0.28 19.69
CA GLY A 190 10.55 0.72 18.65
C GLY A 190 9.11 0.67 18.11
N ILE A 191 8.21 -0.07 18.77
CA ILE A 191 6.83 -0.29 18.32
C ILE A 191 5.84 0.27 19.33
N ASN A 192 4.85 1.02 18.84
CA ASN A 192 3.76 1.53 19.65
C ASN A 192 3.07 0.37 20.39
N GLN A 193 2.97 0.46 21.72
CA GLN A 193 2.35 -0.59 22.54
C GLN A 193 0.83 -0.42 22.69
N GLY A 194 0.28 0.72 22.25
CA GLY A 194 -1.16 0.95 22.15
C GLY A 194 -1.78 0.22 20.97
N GLU A 195 -3.01 0.58 20.62
CA GLU A 195 -3.83 -0.19 19.66
C GLU A 195 -3.42 0.05 18.21
N GLN A 196 -3.02 1.28 17.87
CA GLN A 196 -2.72 1.69 16.50
C GLN A 196 -1.67 0.83 15.80
N ILE A 197 -2.02 0.33 14.61
CA ILE A 197 -1.13 -0.42 13.71
C ILE A 197 -0.71 0.48 12.55
N ILE A 198 -1.66 0.99 11.79
CA ILE A 198 -1.38 1.79 10.60
C ILE A 198 -2.51 2.79 10.34
N SER A 199 -2.14 4.01 9.95
CA SER A 199 -3.03 5.03 9.41
C SER A 199 -2.81 5.20 7.92
N LEU A 200 -3.88 5.33 7.15
CA LEU A 200 -3.85 5.61 5.71
C LEU A 200 -4.37 7.02 5.44
N PHE A 201 -3.71 7.69 4.50
CA PHE A 201 -4.01 9.06 4.10
C PHE A 201 -4.45 9.10 2.64
N GLY A 202 -5.50 9.87 2.37
CA GLY A 202 -6.13 9.98 1.06
C GLY A 202 -5.48 11.09 0.24
N GLN A 203 -6.06 11.38 -0.92
CA GLN A 203 -5.56 12.41 -1.85
C GLN A 203 -5.63 13.83 -1.31
N ASP A 204 -6.56 14.11 -0.40
CA ASP A 204 -6.64 15.39 0.31
C ASP A 204 -5.59 15.50 1.45
N GLY A 205 -4.74 14.49 1.63
CA GLY A 205 -3.72 14.41 2.67
C GLY A 205 -4.27 14.12 4.07
N THR A 206 -5.58 13.91 4.21
CA THR A 206 -6.23 13.62 5.50
C THR A 206 -6.21 12.13 5.82
N GLU A 207 -6.13 11.80 7.11
CA GLU A 207 -6.31 10.42 7.56
C GLU A 207 -7.74 10.00 7.25
N TYR A 208 -7.92 8.89 6.53
CA TYR A 208 -9.25 8.36 6.23
C TYR A 208 -9.53 6.99 6.82
N LEU A 209 -8.47 6.27 7.19
CA LEU A 209 -8.57 4.94 7.76
C LEU A 209 -7.47 4.71 8.79
N ARG A 210 -7.82 4.05 9.88
CA ARG A 210 -6.87 3.57 10.87
C ARG A 210 -7.18 2.12 11.23
N LEU A 211 -6.18 1.25 11.14
CA LEU A 211 -6.26 -0.14 11.59
C LEU A 211 -5.66 -0.27 12.98
N ASP A 212 -6.44 -0.82 13.92
CA ASP A 212 -6.11 -0.91 15.34
C ASP A 212 -6.25 -2.37 15.83
N VAL A 213 -5.50 -2.69 16.88
CA VAL A 213 -5.59 -3.95 17.62
C VAL A 213 -5.66 -3.71 19.12
N PHE A 214 -6.83 -3.97 19.70
CA PHE A 214 -6.98 -4.05 21.14
C PHE A 214 -6.32 -5.34 21.65
N THR A 215 -5.70 -5.29 22.83
CA THR A 215 -5.19 -6.46 23.54
C THR A 215 -5.72 -6.46 24.97
N SER A 216 -6.26 -7.58 25.42
CA SER A 216 -6.73 -7.73 26.79
C SER A 216 -5.60 -7.55 27.81
N GLN A 217 -5.94 -7.24 29.07
CA GLN A 217 -4.94 -7.09 30.14
C GLN A 217 -4.09 -8.36 30.35
N SER A 218 -4.71 -9.54 30.25
CA SER A 218 -4.05 -10.85 30.28
C SER A 218 -3.30 -11.21 29.00
N ARG A 219 -3.43 -10.39 27.95
CA ARG A 219 -2.82 -10.55 26.62
C ARG A 219 -3.12 -11.87 25.93
N ASN A 220 -4.19 -12.55 26.31
CA ASN A 220 -4.67 -13.82 25.76
C ASN A 220 -5.84 -13.62 24.77
N HIS A 221 -6.16 -12.37 24.47
CA HIS A 221 -7.23 -11.99 23.56
C HIS A 221 -6.83 -10.71 22.83
N THR A 222 -7.02 -10.70 21.52
CA THR A 222 -6.87 -9.52 20.66
C THR A 222 -8.15 -9.26 19.88
N ARG A 223 -8.47 -7.98 19.66
CA ARG A 223 -9.57 -7.54 18.80
C ARG A 223 -9.06 -6.62 17.72
N TRP A 224 -9.17 -7.07 16.48
CA TRP A 224 -8.74 -6.35 15.29
C TRP A 224 -9.93 -5.59 14.73
N HIS A 225 -9.74 -4.33 14.40
CA HIS A 225 -10.80 -3.46 13.90
C HIS A 225 -10.19 -2.27 13.17
N TYR A 226 -11.00 -1.58 12.37
CA TYR A 226 -10.59 -0.35 11.72
C TYR A 226 -11.58 0.77 11.99
N HIS A 227 -11.07 2.00 11.91
CA HIS A 227 -11.84 3.24 12.01
C HIS A 227 -11.84 3.93 10.64
N THR A 228 -12.88 4.70 10.37
CA THR A 228 -13.02 5.47 9.13
C THR A 228 -13.19 6.96 9.43
N LYS A 229 -12.81 7.82 8.48
CA LYS A 229 -12.90 9.30 8.58
C LYS A 229 -14.23 9.80 9.10
N ASP A 230 -15.30 9.18 8.64
CA ASP A 230 -16.67 9.59 8.90
C ASP A 230 -17.13 9.22 10.32
N ASP A 231 -16.41 8.31 11.01
CA ASP A 231 -16.87 7.70 12.25
C ASP A 231 -15.71 7.17 13.10
N TRP A 232 -14.79 8.04 13.50
CA TRP A 232 -13.62 7.67 14.33
C TRP A 232 -13.95 6.94 15.64
N PRO A 233 -15.02 7.28 16.38
CA PRO A 233 -15.34 6.56 17.61
C PRO A 233 -15.86 5.14 17.37
N ASP A 234 -16.38 4.83 16.19
CA ASP A 234 -16.95 3.50 15.92
C ASP A 234 -15.90 2.52 15.42
N HIS A 235 -16.00 1.29 15.91
CA HIS A 235 -15.08 0.22 15.60
C HIS A 235 -15.71 -0.64 14.50
N LYS A 236 -15.20 -0.55 13.27
CA LYS A 236 -15.69 -1.35 12.14
C LYS A 236 -14.91 -2.67 12.06
N GLY A 237 -15.59 -3.75 11.65
CA GLY A 237 -14.94 -5.03 11.38
C GLY A 237 -14.29 -5.67 12.61
N ASN A 238 -14.94 -5.63 13.78
CA ASN A 238 -14.41 -6.22 15.02
C ASN A 238 -14.25 -7.75 14.89
N ILE A 239 -13.00 -8.23 14.84
CA ILE A 239 -12.66 -9.66 14.83
C ILE A 239 -11.86 -10.01 16.09
N ASP A 240 -12.38 -10.94 16.88
CA ASP A 240 -11.76 -11.41 18.12
C ASP A 240 -10.91 -12.68 17.89
N LEU A 241 -9.64 -12.66 18.31
CA LEU A 241 -8.79 -13.85 18.35
C LEU A 241 -8.40 -14.17 19.79
N TYR A 242 -8.67 -15.41 20.21
CA TYR A 242 -8.26 -15.94 21.52
C TYR A 242 -7.01 -16.81 21.38
N HIS A 243 -6.02 -16.61 22.25
CA HIS A 243 -4.71 -17.25 22.16
C HIS A 243 -4.02 -17.31 23.52
N ASN A 244 -2.86 -17.95 23.61
CA ASN A 244 -2.01 -17.85 24.81
C ASN A 244 -1.55 -16.41 25.04
N SER A 245 -1.11 -16.09 26.26
CA SER A 245 -0.66 -14.73 26.59
C SER A 245 0.48 -14.30 25.67
N LEU A 246 0.28 -13.20 24.94
CA LEU A 246 1.27 -12.66 24.02
C LEU A 246 2.34 -11.85 24.77
N PRO A 247 3.61 -11.87 24.31
CA PRO A 247 4.60 -10.89 24.72
C PRO A 247 4.23 -9.48 24.23
N LYS A 248 5.03 -8.47 24.58
CA LYS A 248 4.86 -7.09 24.07
C LYS A 248 4.92 -7.03 22.54
N TRP A 249 4.27 -6.02 21.96
CA TRP A 249 4.32 -5.77 20.53
C TRP A 249 5.75 -5.51 20.05
N GLY A 250 6.06 -5.92 18.82
CA GLY A 250 7.39 -5.80 18.22
C GLY A 250 8.45 -6.71 18.83
N SER A 251 8.08 -7.73 19.62
CA SER A 251 9.07 -8.61 20.25
C SER A 251 9.68 -9.58 19.24
N GLU A 252 11.03 -9.63 19.22
CA GLU A 252 11.84 -10.61 18.48
C GLU A 252 11.77 -12.02 19.08
#